data_AF-A0A0L0TDQ5-F1
#
_entry.id   AF-A0A0L0TDQ5-F1
#
_cell.length_a   1.000
_cell.length_b   1.000
_cell.length_c   1.000
_cell.angle_alpha   90.00
_cell.angle_beta   90.00
_cell.angle_gamma   90.00
#
_symmetry.space_group_name_H-M   'P 1'
#
loop_
_entity.id
_entity.type
_entity.pdbx_description
1 polymer ?
#
loop_
_entity_poly.entity_id
_entity_poly.type
_entity_poly.pdbx_seq_one_letter_code
_entity_poly.pdbx_strand_id
1 'polypeptide(L)' 'MRKTMLMSVLDNDARERLARIAIVIPQNARAVEDMILRMAQTAQLRGKVREDPLIDLLGYISESKHST' A
#
# COMPACT_ATOMS: atom_id res chain seq x y z
N MET A 1 -5.26 -10.98 -11.57
CA MET A 1 -4.41 -11.58 -10.53
C MET A 1 -3.89 -10.56 -9.51
N ARG A 2 -3.21 -9.48 -9.89
CA ARG A 2 -2.69 -8.45 -8.95
C ARG A 2 -3.77 -7.86 -8.01
N LYS A 3 -4.88 -7.37 -8.56
CA LYS A 3 -6.02 -6.86 -7.76
C LYS A 3 -6.61 -7.89 -6.80
N THR A 4 -6.70 -9.16 -7.23
CA THR A 4 -7.25 -10.24 -6.40
C THR A 4 -6.37 -10.51 -5.18
N MET A 5 -5.05 -10.52 -5.35
CA MET A 5 -4.10 -10.62 -4.23
C MET A 5 -4.21 -9.43 -3.29
N LEU A 6 -4.22 -8.20 -3.82
CA LEU A 6 -4.40 -6.99 -3.01
C LEU A 6 -5.71 -7.04 -2.20
N MET A 7 -6.81 -7.51 -2.77
CA MET A 7 -8.08 -7.65 -2.05
C MET A 7 -8.03 -8.71 -0.92
N SER A 8 -7.19 -9.74 -1.04
CA SER A 8 -7.01 -10.72 0.04
C SER A 8 -6.13 -10.21 1.18
N VAL A 9 -5.21 -9.29 0.91
CA VAL A 9 -4.25 -8.79 1.90
C VAL A 9 -4.57 -7.40 2.43
N LEU A 10 -5.43 -6.63 1.78
CA LEU A 10 -5.88 -5.31 2.26
C LEU A 10 -7.24 -5.42 2.96
N ASP A 11 -7.41 -4.66 4.04
CA ASP A 11 -8.73 -4.48 4.65
C ASP A 11 -9.60 -3.46 3.89
N ASN A 12 -10.88 -3.32 4.27
CA ASN A 12 -11.76 -2.34 3.63
C ASN A 12 -11.26 -0.89 3.79
N ASP A 13 -10.89 -0.52 5.01
CA ASP A 13 -10.42 0.84 5.33
C ASP A 13 -9.11 1.17 4.60
N ALA A 14 -8.19 0.21 4.51
CA ALA A 14 -6.94 0.35 3.77
C ALA A 14 -7.18 0.59 2.27
N ARG A 15 -8.15 -0.12 1.67
CA ARG A 15 -8.53 0.07 0.26
C ARG A 15 -9.13 1.45 0.02
N GLU A 16 -10.02 1.92 0.90
CA GLU A 16 -10.58 3.26 0.78
C GLU A 16 -9.50 4.34 0.91
N ARG A 17 -8.60 4.21 1.88
CA ARG A 17 -7.49 5.15 2.08
C ARG A 17 -6.59 5.19 0.85
N LEU A 18 -6.19 4.03 0.34
CA LEU A 18 -5.37 3.91 -0.86
C LEU A 18 -6.06 4.53 -2.09
N ALA A 19 -7.38 4.34 -2.24
CA ALA A 19 -8.16 4.98 -3.30
C ALA A 19 -8.18 6.50 -3.16
N ARG A 20 -8.35 7.04 -1.94
CA ARG A 20 -8.26 8.50 -1.68
C ARG A 20 -6.89 9.06 -2.05
N ILE A 21 -5.81 8.35 -1.68
CA ILE A 21 -4.44 8.76 -2.01
C ILE A 21 -4.22 8.71 -3.52
N ALA A 22 -4.74 7.70 -4.21
CA ALA A 22 -4.59 7.56 -5.66
C ALA A 22 -5.22 8.73 -6.44
N ILE A 23 -6.26 9.36 -5.88
CA ILE A 23 -6.88 10.56 -6.47
C ILE A 23 -5.92 11.77 -6.42
N VAL A 24 -5.20 11.95 -5.31
CA VAL A 24 -4.31 13.10 -5.12
C VAL A 24 -2.92 12.85 -5.71
N ILE A 25 -2.33 11.68 -5.43
CA ILE A 25 -0.96 11.32 -5.79
C ILE A 25 -0.92 9.84 -6.23
N PRO A 26 -1.29 9.52 -7.49
CA PRO A 26 -1.38 8.15 -7.97
C PRO A 26 -0.04 7.41 -8.04
N GLN A 27 1.08 8.13 -8.05
CA GLN A 27 2.43 7.55 -8.01
C GLN A 27 2.76 6.95 -6.64
N ASN A 28 2.36 7.60 -5.54
CA ASN A 28 2.60 7.10 -4.19
C ASN A 28 1.70 5.91 -3.89
N ALA A 29 0.44 5.97 -4.32
CA ALA A 29 -0.48 4.84 -4.22
C ALA A 29 0.06 3.59 -4.92
N ARG A 30 0.58 3.74 -6.15
CA ARG A 30 1.20 2.62 -6.89
C ARG A 30 2.42 2.04 -6.18
N ALA A 31 3.30 2.90 -5.65
CA ALA A 31 4.47 2.43 -4.90
C ALA A 31 4.07 1.65 -3.64
N VAL A 32 3.03 2.08 -2.93
CA VAL A 32 2.47 1.36 -1.78
C VAL A 32 1.87 0.02 -2.22
N GLU A 33 1.09 -0.02 -3.30
CA GLU A 33 0.53 -1.26 -3.85
C GLU A 33 1.63 -2.27 -4.21
N ASP A 34 2.67 -1.83 -4.91
CA ASP A 34 3.78 -2.69 -5.32
C ASP A 34 4.56 -3.24 -4.12
N MET A 35 4.77 -2.44 -3.08
CA MET A 35 5.40 -2.88 -1.83
C MET A 35 4.55 -3.96 -1.15
N ILE A 36 3.25 -3.70 -0.98
CA ILE A 36 2.32 -4.63 -0.34
C ILE A 36 2.22 -5.94 -1.15
N LEU A 37 2.19 -5.85 -2.48
CA LEU A 37 2.17 -7.01 -3.37
C LEU A 37 3.45 -7.84 -3.20
N ARG A 38 4.62 -7.20 -3.10
CA ARG A 38 5.89 -7.88 -2.86
C ARG A 38 5.90 -8.55 -1.49
N MET A 39 5.45 -7.88 -0.43
CA MET A 39 5.36 -8.44 0.92
C MET A 39 4.36 -9.59 1.02
N ALA A 40 3.26 -9.52 0.25
CA ALA A 40 2.29 -10.60 0.13
C ALA A 40 2.89 -11.83 -0.56
N GLN A 41 3.66 -11.62 -1.64
CA GLN A 41 4.33 -12.69 -2.38
C GLN A 41 5.41 -13.39 -1.54
N THR A 42 6.13 -12.65 -0.70
CA THR A 42 7.15 -13.22 0.21
C THR A 42 6.56 -13.78 1.50
N ALA A 43 5.23 -13.80 1.65
CA ALA A 43 4.52 -14.20 2.87
C ALA A 43 4.99 -13.45 4.14
N GLN A 44 5.53 -12.23 3.98
CA GLN A 44 5.98 -11.40 5.10
C GLN A 44 4.82 -10.70 5.82
N LEU A 45 3.64 -10.64 5.20
CA LEU A 45 2.43 -10.12 5.82
C LEU A 45 1.84 -11.17 6.76
N ARG A 46 1.89 -10.91 8.08
CA ARG A 46 1.28 -11.77 9.11
C ARG A 46 -0.26 -11.63 9.22
N GLY A 47 -0.89 -10.98 8.25
CA GLY A 47 -2.33 -10.71 8.25
C GLY A 47 -2.72 -9.64 7.23
N LYS A 48 -3.97 -9.17 7.32
CA LYS A 48 -4.46 -8.08 6.48
C LYS A 48 -3.80 -6.75 6.89
N VAL A 49 -3.39 -5.97 5.90
CA VAL A 49 -2.89 -4.60 6.05
C VAL A 49 -4.09 -3.68 6.30
N ARG A 50 -4.05 -2.98 7.44
CA ARG A 50 -5.01 -1.95 7.82
C ARG A 50 -4.51 -0.55 7.42
N GLU A 51 -5.30 0.47 7.75
CA GLU A 51 -4.96 1.85 7.43
C GLU A 51 -3.64 2.31 8.07
N ASP A 52 -3.39 2.00 9.35
CA ASP A 52 -2.18 2.45 10.06
C ASP A 52 -0.87 2.04 9.36
N PRO A 53 -0.59 0.73 9.11
CA PRO A 53 0.63 0.34 8.42
C PRO A 53 0.69 0.83 6.96
N LEU A 54 -0.45 1.14 6.35
CA LEU A 54 -0.48 1.73 5.00
C LEU A 54 -0.01 3.19 5.03
N ILE A 55 -0.35 3.95 6.07
CA ILE A 55 0.12 5.32 6.28
C ILE A 55 1.63 5.33 6.56
N ASP A 56 2.13 4.41 7.37
CA ASP A 56 3.56 4.30 7.67
C ASP A 56 4.38 4.03 6.39
N LEU A 57 3.91 3.08 5.57
CA LEU A 57 4.51 2.78 4.26
C LEU A 57 4.47 3.99 3.32
N LEU A 58 3.37 4.73 3.32
CA LEU A 58 3.23 5.95 2.53
C LEU A 58 4.22 7.02 2.99
N GLY A 59 4.39 7.21 4.30
CA GLY A 59 5.35 8.13 4.89
C GLY A 59 6.77 7.82 4.42
N TYR A 60 7.18 6.55 4.54
CA TYR A 60 8.48 6.08 4.07
C TYR A 60 8.71 6.32 2.57
N ILE A 61 7.69 6.07 1.74
CA ILE A 61 7.76 6.31 0.29
C ILE A 61 7.83 7.81 -0.02
N SER A 62 7.06 8.63 0.67
CA SER A 62 7.06 10.08 0.47
C SER A 62 8.41 10.70 0.85
N GLU A 63 9.01 10.24 1.94
CA GLU A 63 10.29 10.74 2.44
C GLU A 63 11.46 10.29 1.55
N SER A 64 11.47 9.03 1.12
CA SER A 64 12.47 8.51 0.16
C SER A 64 12.41 9.20 -1.20
N LYS A 65 11.24 9.72 -1.61
CA LYS A 65 11.07 10.51 -2.85
C LYS A 65 11.51 11.97 -2.73
N HIS A 66 11.60 12.52 -1.52
CA HIS A 66 11.99 13.92 -1.29
C HIS A 66 13.51 14.12 -1.17
N SER A 67 14.28 13.02 -1.20
CA SER A 67 15.74 13.03 -0.96
C SER A 67 16.58 13.03 -2.24
N THR A 68 16.07 13.55 -3.37
CA THR A 68 16.81 13.68 -4.64
C THR A 68 16.43 14.97 -5.34
#